data_AF-A0A2P5YVX1-F1
#
_entry.id   AF-A0A2P5YVX1-F1
#
_cell.length_a   1.000
_cell.length_b   1.000
_cell.length_c   1.000
_cell.angle_alpha   90.00
_cell.angle_beta   90.00
_cell.angle_gamma   90.00
#
_symmetry.space_group_name_H-M   'P 1'
#
loop_
_entity.id
_entity.type
_entity.pdbx_description
1 polymer ?
#
loop_
_entity_poly.entity_id
_entity_poly.type
_entity_poly.pdbx_seq_one_letter_code
_entity_poly.pdbx_strand_id
1 'polypeptide(L)'
;MHLHWKYRELVKILVKRESLAQVKHIAISLEAESGGVLVSLDKTTKGYAIIIYRGKNYLRPLEMRPKNLLTKRQALARSVELQRSEALKHHISDLQEKIELMKSELEEMKAGNEVGAVNTPYSRLNEALLSDEDIEEQIFEGCRCF
;
A
#
# COMPACT_ATOMS: atom_id res chain seq x y z
N MET A 1 -8.22 -10.15 -17.91
CA MET A 1 -7.57 -10.23 -19.24
C MET A 1 -8.11 -11.33 -20.14
N HIS A 2 -8.17 -12.59 -19.69
CA HIS A 2 -8.59 -13.73 -20.52
C HIS A 2 -9.90 -13.54 -21.30
N LEU A 3 -10.91 -12.88 -20.70
CA LEU A 3 -12.16 -12.56 -21.39
C LEU A 3 -11.95 -11.65 -22.61
N HIS A 4 -11.06 -10.66 -22.52
CA HIS A 4 -10.74 -9.77 -23.64
C HIS A 4 -10.01 -10.53 -24.75
N TRP A 5 -9.18 -11.50 -24.37
CA TRP A 5 -8.50 -12.39 -25.32
C TRP A 5 -9.41 -13.35 -26.08
N LYS A 6 -10.70 -13.44 -25.74
CA LYS A 6 -11.66 -14.25 -26.52
C LYS A 6 -11.89 -13.66 -27.92
N TYR A 7 -11.92 -12.33 -28.02
CA TYR A 7 -12.28 -11.61 -29.25
C TYR A 7 -11.20 -10.63 -29.73
N ARG A 8 -10.14 -10.44 -28.94
CA ARG A 8 -9.01 -9.56 -29.27
C ARG A 8 -7.70 -10.28 -29.03
N GLU A 9 -6.69 -9.91 -29.78
CA GLU A 9 -5.35 -10.47 -29.60
C GLU A 9 -4.47 -9.55 -28.75
N LEU A 10 -4.78 -8.25 -28.70
CA LEU A 10 -4.07 -7.26 -27.91
C LEU A 10 -4.92 -6.77 -26.73
N VAL A 11 -4.28 -6.63 -25.57
CA VAL A 11 -4.87 -6.04 -24.38
C VAL A 11 -3.96 -4.91 -23.91
N LYS A 12 -4.58 -3.76 -23.62
CA LYS A 12 -3.93 -2.60 -23.00
C LYS A 12 -4.36 -2.53 -21.55
N ILE A 13 -3.41 -2.69 -20.64
CA ILE A 13 -3.62 -2.58 -19.19
C ILE A 13 -3.06 -1.24 -18.76
N LEU A 14 -3.86 -0.47 -18.04
CA LEU A 14 -3.44 0.80 -17.46
C LEU A 14 -3.18 0.59 -15.97
N VAL A 15 -1.95 0.82 -15.57
CA VAL A 15 -1.50 0.76 -14.17
C VAL A 15 -1.28 2.19 -13.69
N LYS A 16 -2.05 2.59 -12.69
CA LYS A 16 -1.96 3.92 -12.08
C LYS A 16 -1.08 3.83 -10.84
N ARG A 17 -0.27 4.87 -10.60
CA ARG A 17 0.47 5.09 -9.34
C ARG A 17 1.54 4.02 -9.00
N GLU A 18 2.29 3.54 -9.98
CA GLU A 18 3.40 2.61 -9.72
C GLU A 18 4.73 3.14 -10.24
N SER A 19 5.81 2.71 -9.57
CA SER A 19 7.17 2.96 -10.04
C SER A 19 7.52 2.05 -11.22
N LEU A 20 8.50 2.45 -12.05
CA LEU A 20 8.95 1.62 -13.18
C LEU A 20 9.34 0.19 -12.78
N ALA A 21 9.92 0.03 -11.58
CA ALA A 21 10.33 -1.28 -11.08
C ALA A 21 9.12 -2.18 -10.79
N GLN A 22 8.08 -1.62 -10.17
CA GLN A 22 6.82 -2.33 -9.88
C GLN A 22 6.11 -2.71 -11.18
N VAL A 23 6.01 -1.78 -12.14
CA VAL A 23 5.38 -2.05 -13.43
C VAL A 23 6.08 -3.16 -14.19
N LYS A 24 7.42 -3.21 -14.13
CA LYS A 24 8.19 -4.33 -14.71
C LYS A 24 7.89 -5.65 -14.03
N HIS A 25 7.85 -5.66 -12.69
CA HIS A 25 7.49 -6.86 -11.93
C HIS A 25 6.09 -7.34 -12.31
N ILE A 26 5.11 -6.43 -12.36
CA ILE A 26 3.75 -6.76 -12.80
C ILE A 26 3.75 -7.29 -14.23
N ALA A 27 4.48 -6.67 -15.15
CA ALA A 27 4.56 -7.16 -16.52
C ALA A 27 5.07 -8.60 -16.60
N ILE A 28 6.10 -8.94 -15.81
CA ILE A 28 6.65 -10.31 -15.71
C ILE A 28 5.62 -11.27 -15.10
N SER A 29 4.98 -10.89 -14.00
CA SER A 29 3.93 -11.71 -13.37
C SER A 29 2.77 -11.96 -14.34
N LEU A 30 2.36 -10.94 -15.09
CA LEU A 30 1.30 -11.06 -16.09
C LEU A 30 1.70 -11.99 -17.23
N GLU A 31 2.92 -11.90 -17.75
CA GLU A 31 3.44 -12.84 -18.75
C GLU A 31 3.40 -14.28 -18.23
N ALA A 32 3.89 -14.53 -17.02
CA ALA A 32 3.96 -15.86 -16.42
C ALA A 32 2.57 -16.46 -16.11
N GLU A 33 1.66 -15.67 -15.53
CA GLU A 33 0.31 -16.15 -15.17
C GLU A 33 -0.57 -16.36 -16.39
N SER A 34 -0.46 -15.45 -17.36
CA SER A 34 -1.41 -15.40 -18.46
C SER A 34 -0.89 -16.02 -19.75
N GLY A 35 0.41 -16.28 -19.90
CA GLY A 35 1.01 -16.85 -21.11
C GLY A 35 0.96 -15.92 -22.33
N GLY A 36 0.69 -14.63 -22.10
CA GLY A 36 0.77 -13.59 -23.12
C GLY A 36 2.20 -13.06 -23.25
N VAL A 37 2.53 -12.45 -24.39
CA VAL A 37 3.85 -11.88 -24.66
C VAL A 37 3.80 -10.38 -24.38
N LEU A 38 4.74 -9.88 -23.58
CA LEU A 38 4.92 -8.45 -23.36
C LEU A 38 5.38 -7.79 -24.67
N VAL A 39 4.60 -6.83 -25.18
CA VAL A 39 4.93 -6.10 -26.42
C VAL A 39 5.62 -4.78 -26.08
N SER A 40 4.99 -3.96 -25.24
CA SER A 40 5.54 -2.66 -24.85
C SER A 40 5.09 -2.23 -23.46
N LEU A 41 5.93 -1.38 -22.85
CA LEU A 41 5.67 -0.65 -21.62
C LEU A 41 5.73 0.84 -21.94
N ASP A 42 4.57 1.48 -22.03
CA ASP A 42 4.48 2.88 -22.45
C ASP A 42 4.14 3.80 -21.28
N LYS A 43 4.88 4.90 -21.14
CA LYS A 43 4.59 5.94 -20.16
C LYS A 43 3.48 6.85 -20.69
N THR A 44 2.37 6.93 -19.97
CA THR A 44 1.20 7.76 -20.31
C THR A 44 1.02 8.86 -19.26
N THR A 45 0.30 9.94 -19.58
CA THR A 45 -0.03 11.03 -18.64
C THR A 45 -0.75 10.56 -17.36
N LYS A 46 -1.37 9.38 -17.37
CA LYS A 46 -2.13 8.79 -16.26
C LYS A 46 -1.39 7.65 -15.53
N GLY A 47 -0.15 7.33 -15.90
CA GLY A 47 0.61 6.22 -15.36
C GLY A 47 1.32 5.40 -16.44
N TYR A 48 1.29 4.08 -16.31
CA TYR A 48 1.93 3.17 -17.26
C TYR A 48 0.90 2.33 -18.01
N ALA A 49 1.14 2.11 -19.30
CA ALA A 49 0.37 1.24 -20.14
C ALA A 49 1.21 0.00 -20.48
N ILE A 50 0.73 -1.17 -20.06
CA ILE A 50 1.31 -2.46 -20.42
C ILE A 50 0.51 -2.99 -21.60
N ILE A 51 1.18 -3.20 -22.73
CA ILE A 51 0.59 -3.82 -23.92
C ILE A 51 1.04 -5.26 -23.98
N ILE A 52 0.07 -6.17 -23.93
CA ILE A 52 0.31 -7.61 -23.97
C ILE A 52 -0.42 -8.20 -25.16
N TYR A 53 0.28 -9.05 -25.91
CA TYR A 53 -0.25 -9.81 -27.02
C TYR A 53 -0.57 -11.24 -26.60
N ARG A 54 -1.66 -11.77 -27.15
CA ARG A 54 -2.07 -13.17 -27.01
C ARG A 54 -1.11 -14.04 -27.82
N GLY A 55 -0.06 -14.54 -27.17
CA GLY A 55 0.91 -15.45 -27.80
C GLY A 55 0.27 -16.78 -28.22
N LYS A 56 0.95 -17.54 -29.09
CA LYS A 56 0.54 -18.92 -29.44
C LYS A 56 0.57 -19.88 -28.24
N ASN A 57 1.29 -19.50 -27.18
CA ASN A 57 1.41 -20.23 -25.93
C ASN A 57 0.28 -19.91 -24.94
N TYR A 58 -0.67 -19.05 -25.33
CA TYR A 58 -1.83 -18.77 -24.50
C TYR A 58 -2.76 -19.99 -24.45
N LEU A 59 -2.78 -20.66 -23.30
CA LEU A 59 -3.77 -21.68 -23.00
C LEU A 59 -4.97 -21.02 -22.33
N ARG A 60 -6.15 -21.18 -22.93
CA ARG A 60 -7.39 -20.73 -22.30
C ARG A 60 -7.60 -21.54 -21.01
N PRO A 61 -7.69 -20.89 -19.84
CA PRO A 61 -8.06 -21.59 -18.61
C PRO A 61 -9.43 -22.26 -18.79
N LEU A 62 -9.57 -23.50 -18.32
CA LEU A 62 -10.85 -24.23 -18.35
C LEU A 62 -11.96 -23.46 -17.63
N GLU A 63 -11.61 -22.79 -16.53
CA GLU A 63 -12.50 -21.93 -15.77
C GLU A 63 -12.17 -20.45 -16.01
N MET A 64 -12.90 -19.81 -16.92
CA MET A 64 -12.71 -18.38 -17.24
C MET A 64 -13.16 -17.44 -16.12
N ARG A 65 -14.09 -17.89 -15.27
CA ARG A 65 -14.52 -17.15 -14.08
C ARG A 65 -13.88 -17.80 -12.86
N PRO A 66 -13.06 -17.07 -12.08
CA PRO A 66 -12.58 -17.58 -10.81
C PRO A 66 -13.77 -17.86 -9.89
N LYS A 67 -13.90 -19.09 -9.41
CA LYS A 67 -14.91 -19.50 -8.43
C LYS A 67 -14.71 -18.86 -7.05
N ASN A 68 -13.50 -18.36 -6.79
CA ASN A 68 -13.06 -17.78 -5.53
C ASN A 68 -13.30 -16.27 -5.43
N LEU A 69 -14.23 -15.70 -6.20
CA LEU A 69 -14.67 -14.33 -5.96
C LEU A 69 -15.42 -14.31 -4.63
N LEU A 70 -14.79 -13.73 -3.61
CA LEU A 70 -15.44 -13.48 -2.32
C LEU A 70 -16.78 -12.81 -2.59
N THR A 71 -17.82 -13.26 -1.90
CA THR A 71 -19.10 -12.54 -1.91
C THR A 71 -18.88 -11.12 -1.40
N LYS A 72 -19.73 -10.17 -1.80
CA LYS A 72 -19.61 -8.75 -1.37
C LYS A 72 -19.43 -8.63 0.15
N ARG A 73 -20.15 -9.45 0.93
CA ARG A 73 -20.05 -9.50 2.39
C ARG A 73 -18.68 -10.00 2.88
N GLN A 74 -18.15 -11.07 2.29
CA GLN A 74 -16.84 -11.60 2.66
C GLN A 74 -15.70 -10.67 2.27
N ALA A 75 -15.81 -10.02 1.10
CA ALA A 75 -14.83 -9.01 0.68
C ALA A 75 -14.81 -7.82 1.64
N LEU A 76 -15.99 -7.34 2.06
CA LEU A 76 -16.12 -6.28 3.05
C LEU A 76 -15.50 -6.67 4.40
N ALA A 77 -15.81 -7.86 4.90
CA ALA A 77 -15.26 -8.35 6.17
C ALA A 77 -13.72 -8.37 6.15
N ARG A 78 -13.12 -8.92 5.08
CA ARG A 78 -11.66 -8.91 4.92
C ARG A 78 -11.08 -7.51 4.80
N SER A 79 -11.74 -6.60 4.09
CA SER A 79 -11.28 -5.21 3.98
C SER A 79 -11.24 -4.52 5.34
N VAL A 80 -12.26 -4.74 6.17
CA VAL A 80 -12.32 -4.17 7.54
C VAL A 80 -11.25 -4.80 8.44
N GLU A 81 -11.02 -6.10 8.33
CA GLU A 81 -9.95 -6.78 9.07
C GLU A 81 -8.57 -6.26 8.70
N LEU A 82 -8.30 -6.05 7.41
CA LEU A 82 -7.03 -5.47 6.95
C LEU A 82 -6.84 -4.05 7.47
N GLN A 83 -7.86 -3.21 7.38
CA GLN A 83 -7.81 -1.84 7.90
C GLN A 83 -7.52 -1.81 9.41
N ARG A 84 -8.15 -2.71 10.18
CA ARG A 84 -7.88 -2.84 11.62
C ARG A 84 -6.44 -3.28 11.89
N SER A 85 -5.94 -4.26 11.13
CA SER A 85 -4.56 -4.73 11.27
C SER A 85 -3.55 -3.64 10.93
N GLU A 86 -3.81 -2.83 9.90
CA GLU A 86 -2.96 -1.71 9.52
C GLU A 86 -2.93 -0.64 10.61
N ALA A 87 -4.09 -0.25 11.14
CA ALA A 87 -4.19 0.71 12.23
C ALA A 87 -3.40 0.25 13.48
N LEU A 88 -3.53 -1.01 13.87
CA LEU A 88 -2.76 -1.57 14.99
C LEU A 88 -1.26 -1.57 14.70
N LYS A 89 -0.85 -1.91 13.48
CA LYS A 89 0.56 -1.90 13.08
C LYS A 89 1.15 -0.49 13.16
N HIS A 90 0.44 0.52 12.69
CA HIS A 90 0.84 1.92 12.81
C HIS A 90 1.00 2.34 14.27
N HIS A 91 -0.01 2.05 15.10
CA HIS A 91 0.05 2.40 16.52
C HIS A 91 1.23 1.75 17.25
N ILE A 92 1.52 0.48 16.95
CA ILE A 92 2.69 -0.21 17.51
C ILE A 92 3.99 0.47 17.09
N SER A 93 4.12 0.87 15.81
CA SER A 93 5.29 1.60 15.33
C SER A 93 5.45 2.96 16.03
N ASP A 94 4.37 3.72 16.22
CA ASP A 94 4.42 5.00 16.93
C ASP A 94 4.88 4.83 18.39
N LEU A 95 4.43 3.77 19.05
CA LEU A 95 4.86 3.44 20.41
C LEU A 95 6.34 3.04 20.46
N GLN A 96 6.81 2.28 19.46
CA GLN A 96 8.22 1.90 19.37
C GLN A 96 9.13 3.13 19.22
N GLU A 97 8.76 4.06 18.33
CA GLU A 97 9.51 5.32 18.13
C GLU A 97 9.56 6.16 19.41
N LYS A 98 8.43 6.31 20.13
CA LYS A 98 8.40 7.02 21.41
C LYS A 98 9.28 6.38 22.47
N ILE A 99 9.33 5.06 22.54
CA ILE A 99 10.19 4.34 23.48
C ILE A 99 11.67 4.55 23.12
N GLU A 100 12.02 4.53 21.84
CA GLU A 100 13.38 4.78 21.38
C GLU A 100 13.83 6.22 21.70
N LEU A 101 12.98 7.22 21.46
CA LEU A 101 13.23 8.62 21.83
C LEU A 101 13.47 8.80 23.34
N MET A 102 12.59 8.23 24.17
CA MET A 102 12.76 8.31 25.63
C MET A 102 14.02 7.60 26.11
N LYS A 103 14.44 6.51 25.45
CA LYS A 103 15.68 5.80 25.78
C LYS A 103 16.92 6.63 25.43
N SER A 104 16.97 7.25 24.25
CA SER A 104 18.10 8.11 23.87
C SER A 104 18.20 9.31 24.80
N GLU A 105 17.07 9.95 25.17
CA GLU A 105 17.06 11.03 26.16
C GLU A 105 17.64 10.61 27.51
N LEU A 106 17.28 9.41 28.00
CA LEU A 106 17.82 8.89 29.26
C LEU A 106 19.32 8.55 29.19
N GLU A 107 19.79 8.07 28.02
CA GLU A 107 21.22 7.83 27.79
C GLU A 107 22.01 9.14 27.73
N GLU A 108 21.47 10.19 27.08
CA GLU A 108 22.05 11.53 27.06
C GLU A 108 22.13 12.14 28.47
N MET A 109 21.05 12.03 29.27
CA MET A 109 21.05 12.49 30.67
C MET A 109 22.05 11.71 31.54
N LYS A 110 22.27 10.42 31.29
CA LYS A 110 23.26 9.61 32.02
C LYS A 110 24.70 9.91 31.61
N ALA A 111 24.93 10.25 30.35
CA ALA A 111 26.26 10.63 29.84
C ALA A 111 26.63 12.07 30.22
N GLY A 112 25.65 12.96 30.45
CA GLY A 112 25.82 14.38 30.77
C GLY A 112 25.81 14.74 32.25
N ASN A 113 26.42 13.94 33.12
CA ASN A 113 26.57 14.29 34.54
C ASN A 113 27.71 15.29 34.78
N GLU A 114 27.60 16.50 34.23
CA GLU A 114 28.29 17.72 34.69
C GLU A 114 27.37 18.95 34.54
N VAL A 115 26.63 19.24 35.62
CA VAL A 115 26.05 20.53 36.04
C VAL A 115 25.01 21.23 35.15
N GLY A 116 23.78 21.35 35.69
CA GLY A 116 23.09 22.65 35.73
C GLY A 116 21.73 22.77 35.05
N ALA A 117 20.69 22.86 35.90
CA ALA A 117 19.44 23.60 35.70
C ALA A 117 18.48 23.16 34.58
N VAL A 118 17.45 22.43 35.03
CA VAL A 118 16.01 22.59 34.74
C VAL A 118 15.69 23.19 33.37
N ASN A 119 15.30 22.33 32.43
CA ASN A 119 14.25 22.57 31.43
C ASN A 119 13.87 21.22 30.80
N THR A 120 13.25 20.35 31.59
CA THR A 120 12.71 19.07 31.10
C THR A 120 11.54 19.34 30.13
N PRO A 121 11.57 18.84 28.88
CA PRO A 121 10.54 19.10 27.86
C PRO A 121 9.19 18.42 28.13
N TYR A 122 9.08 17.63 29.21
CA TYR A 122 7.89 16.84 29.55
C TYR A 122 6.61 17.68 29.68
N SER A 123 6.73 18.99 29.91
CA SER A 123 5.60 19.92 29.96
C SER A 123 5.07 20.32 28.57
N ARG A 124 5.87 20.31 27.50
CA ARG A 124 5.41 20.72 26.15
C ARG A 124 4.57 19.66 25.44
N LEU A 125 4.84 18.38 25.70
CA LEU A 125 4.07 17.29 25.10
C LEU A 125 2.66 17.18 25.72
N ASN A 126 2.51 17.55 26.98
CA ASN A 126 1.21 17.55 27.66
C ASN A 126 0.26 18.64 27.13
N GLU A 127 0.80 19.71 26.57
CA GLU A 127 0.01 20.81 25.99
C GLU A 127 -0.55 20.45 24.61
N ALA A 128 0.14 19.59 23.86
CA ALA A 128 -0.39 18.99 22.62
C ALA A 128 -1.47 17.92 22.85
N LEU A 129 -1.57 17.38 24.08
CA LEU A 129 -2.58 16.37 24.45
C LEU A 129 -3.94 16.98 24.86
N LEU A 130 -4.06 18.32 24.92
CA LEU A 130 -5.30 19.02 25.28
C LEU A 130 -5.98 19.73 24.09
N SER A 131 -5.47 19.59 22.86
CA SER A 131 -6.04 20.20 21.66
C SER A 131 -6.72 19.24 20.67
N ASP A 132 -6.78 17.94 20.97
CA ASP A 132 -7.33 16.92 20.05
C ASP A 132 -8.86 16.78 20.15
N GLU A 133 -9.61 17.89 19.99
CA GLU A 133 -11.04 17.80 19.63
C GLU A 133 -11.32 17.87 18.11
N ASP A 134 -10.31 18.05 17.25
CA ASP A 134 -10.53 18.21 15.80
C ASP A 134 -9.78 17.18 14.91
N ILE A 135 -9.97 15.87 15.15
CA ILE A 135 -9.57 14.83 14.17
C ILE A 135 -10.80 14.02 13.72
N GLU A 136 -11.82 14.71 13.22
CA GLU A 136 -12.89 14.07 12.43
C GLU A 136 -12.79 14.27 10.91
N GLU A 137 -11.85 15.07 10.39
CA GLU A 137 -11.88 15.44 8.96
C GLU A 137 -10.88 14.77 8.01
N GLN A 138 -9.91 13.97 8.47
CA GLN A 138 -8.92 13.36 7.53
C GLN A 138 -9.19 11.91 7.11
N ILE A 139 -10.22 11.25 7.65
CA ILE A 139 -10.54 9.87 7.28
C ILE A 139 -11.26 9.78 5.91
N PHE A 140 -11.76 10.88 5.35
CA PHE A 140 -12.55 10.85 4.12
C PHE A 140 -11.76 10.92 2.81
N GLU A 141 -10.46 11.26 2.82
CA GLU A 141 -9.68 11.44 1.58
C GLU A 141 -8.84 10.23 1.14
N GLY A 142 -8.71 9.21 2.00
CA GLY A 142 -7.93 7.99 1.69
C GLY A 142 -8.71 6.89 0.95
N CYS A 143 -10.04 6.83 1.10
CA CYS A 143 -10.84 5.72 0.57
C CYS A 143 -11.38 6.03 -0.84
N ARG A 144 -10.51 6.05 -1.85
CA ARG A 144 -10.94 5.90 -3.26
C ARG A 144 -10.61 4.50 -3.76
N CYS A 145 -11.44 3.54 -3.37
CA CYS A 145 -11.58 2.28 -4.09
C CYS A 145 -12.55 2.49 -5.26
N PHE A 146 -12.01 2.54 -6.48
CA PHE A 146 -12.73 2.31 -7.74
C PHE A 146 -11.90 1.39 -8.63
#